data_AF-A0A3D2MFG2-F1
#
_entry.id   AF-A0A3D2MFG2-F1
#
_cell.length_a   1.000
_cell.length_b   1.000
_cell.length_c   1.000
_cell.angle_alpha   90.00
_cell.angle_beta   90.00
_cell.angle_gamma   90.00
#
_symmetry.space_group_name_H-M   'P 1'
#
loop_
_entity.id
_entity.type
_entity.pdbx_description
1 polymer ?
#
loop_
_entity_poly.entity_id
_entity_poly.type
_entity_poly.pdbx_seq_one_letter_code
_entity_poly.pdbx_strand_id
1 'polypeptide(L)'
;MKAEKVYEVYRKLSLFEEKPKVGEYFGVIEVVNYVVPYYSDKKSYTYGIDFFKEDQEYDILLFKKIGEETIIEVSTGIPFLLNPDYQEYPYIGALEHNKYFQEKFLKYKKVGLSIISDDYLKVNDEFKLLYFKEMNQDSKEKLKNCAKIAHKEFDDAFTEIINKTQAIASVDNAMYDMEKKCKVKALTKPNDDQK
;
A
#
# COMPACT_ATOMS: atom_id res chain seq x y z
N MET A 1 -13.69 3.79 -17.74
CA MET A 1 -15.12 3.49 -18.07
C MET A 1 -16.05 3.86 -16.90
N LYS A 2 -17.22 4.46 -17.17
CA LYS A 2 -18.23 4.77 -16.12
C LYS A 2 -18.99 3.52 -15.63
N ALA A 3 -19.41 3.53 -14.37
CA ALA A 3 -20.10 2.43 -13.70
C ALA A 3 -21.29 1.84 -14.48
N GLU A 4 -22.13 2.68 -15.10
CA GLU A 4 -23.30 2.22 -15.88
C GLU A 4 -22.94 1.27 -17.03
N LYS A 5 -21.79 1.49 -17.68
CA LYS A 5 -21.30 0.66 -18.79
C LYS A 5 -20.65 -0.64 -18.31
N VAL A 6 -20.13 -0.65 -17.08
CA VAL A 6 -19.44 -1.82 -16.49
C VAL A 6 -20.37 -3.02 -16.43
N TYR A 7 -21.62 -2.82 -15.99
CA TYR A 7 -22.60 -3.91 -15.89
C TYR A 7 -22.94 -4.54 -17.26
N GLU A 8 -23.05 -3.73 -18.32
CA GLU A 8 -23.29 -4.24 -19.66
C GLU A 8 -22.12 -5.07 -20.21
N VAL A 9 -20.90 -4.68 -19.86
CA VAL A 9 -19.69 -5.41 -20.21
C VAL A 9 -19.60 -6.72 -19.43
N TYR A 10 -19.83 -6.72 -18.12
CA TYR A 10 -19.78 -7.93 -17.30
C TYR A 10 -20.72 -9.02 -17.81
N ARG A 11 -21.93 -8.68 -18.27
CA ARG A 11 -22.88 -9.65 -18.83
C ARG A 11 -22.36 -10.41 -20.06
N LYS A 12 -21.34 -9.90 -20.74
CA LYS A 12 -20.75 -10.51 -21.94
C LYS A 12 -19.48 -11.29 -21.66
N LEU A 13 -19.00 -11.26 -20.42
CA LEU A 13 -17.74 -11.88 -20.05
C LEU A 13 -17.97 -13.05 -19.10
N SER A 14 -17.02 -13.98 -19.09
CA SER A 14 -17.07 -15.13 -18.20
C SER A 14 -16.25 -14.89 -16.94
N LEU A 15 -16.81 -15.18 -15.78
CA LEU A 15 -16.12 -15.12 -14.48
C LEU A 15 -15.39 -16.44 -14.18
N PHE A 16 -14.35 -16.35 -13.37
CA PHE A 16 -13.81 -17.49 -12.66
C PHE A 16 -14.77 -17.92 -11.55
N GLU A 17 -14.80 -19.23 -11.28
CA GLU A 17 -15.52 -19.78 -10.13
C GLU A 17 -14.69 -19.75 -8.85
N GLU A 18 -13.35 -19.77 -8.99
CA GLU A 18 -12.39 -19.74 -7.88
C GLU A 18 -11.46 -18.53 -8.02
N LYS A 19 -10.84 -18.11 -6.90
CA LYS A 19 -9.80 -17.08 -6.94
C LYS A 19 -8.61 -17.53 -7.81
N PRO A 20 -8.02 -16.65 -8.64
CA PRO A 20 -6.86 -16.97 -9.46
C PRO A 20 -5.68 -17.48 -8.63
N LYS A 21 -5.03 -18.53 -9.09
CA LYS A 21 -3.84 -19.16 -8.49
C LYS A 21 -2.57 -18.49 -9.00
N VAL A 22 -1.48 -18.61 -8.24
CA VAL A 22 -0.18 -18.06 -8.66
C VAL A 22 0.24 -18.70 -9.98
N GLY A 23 0.64 -17.86 -10.94
CA GLY A 23 0.98 -18.26 -12.31
C GLY A 23 -0.15 -18.04 -13.32
N GLU A 24 -1.41 -17.94 -12.87
CA GLU A 24 -2.57 -17.75 -13.74
C GLU A 24 -2.72 -16.31 -14.24
N TYR A 25 -3.39 -16.19 -15.38
CA TYR A 25 -3.82 -14.92 -15.95
C TYR A 25 -5.30 -14.72 -15.68
N PHE A 26 -5.68 -13.51 -15.32
CA PHE A 26 -7.06 -13.14 -15.05
C PHE A 26 -7.31 -11.68 -15.40
N GLY A 27 -8.54 -11.39 -15.82
CA GLY A 27 -9.01 -10.04 -16.05
C GLY A 27 -9.75 -9.47 -14.85
N VAL A 28 -9.82 -8.15 -14.75
CA VAL A 28 -10.70 -7.43 -13.82
C VAL A 28 -11.22 -6.15 -14.48
N ILE A 29 -12.32 -5.62 -13.96
CA ILE A 29 -12.84 -4.29 -14.32
C ILE A 29 -12.97 -3.50 -13.03
N GLU A 30 -11.95 -2.71 -12.70
CA GLU A 30 -11.83 -2.10 -11.37
C GLU A 30 -11.22 -0.71 -11.42
N VAL A 31 -11.39 0.02 -10.32
CA VAL A 31 -10.70 1.28 -10.08
C VAL A 31 -9.28 1.00 -9.57
N VAL A 32 -8.32 1.72 -10.15
CA VAL A 32 -6.93 1.69 -9.68
C VAL A 32 -6.74 2.59 -8.47
N ASN A 33 -6.13 2.04 -7.43
CA ASN A 33 -5.92 2.72 -6.15
C ASN A 33 -4.42 2.93 -5.88
N TYR A 34 -4.09 3.99 -5.16
CA TYR A 34 -2.74 4.20 -4.65
C TYR A 34 -2.49 3.42 -3.36
N VAL A 35 -1.23 3.02 -3.19
CA VAL A 35 -0.72 2.34 -2.00
C VAL A 35 0.29 3.27 -1.35
N VAL A 36 -0.19 4.09 -0.41
CA VAL A 36 0.64 5.12 0.26
C VAL A 36 0.86 4.70 1.72
N PRO A 37 2.08 4.80 2.26
CA PRO A 37 2.33 4.46 3.64
C PRO A 37 1.71 5.53 4.55
N TYR A 38 0.91 5.09 5.50
CA TYR A 38 0.28 5.90 6.52
C TYR A 38 0.91 5.59 7.88
N TYR A 39 1.18 6.65 8.64
CA TYR A 39 1.73 6.56 9.99
C TYR A 39 0.60 6.76 11.00
N SER A 40 0.06 5.68 11.55
CA SER A 40 -0.92 5.75 12.63
C SER A 40 -0.22 5.78 13.99
N ASP A 41 -0.61 6.74 14.83
CA ASP A 41 -0.32 6.88 16.26
C ASP A 41 0.95 6.20 16.78
N LYS A 42 2.08 6.69 16.26
CA LYS A 42 3.45 6.51 16.77
C LYS A 42 4.11 5.14 16.57
N LYS A 43 3.50 4.13 15.91
CA LYS A 43 4.14 2.79 15.83
C LYS A 43 3.89 1.93 14.56
N SER A 44 2.91 2.25 13.73
CA SER A 44 2.48 1.36 12.62
C SER A 44 2.57 2.03 11.25
N TYR A 45 3.09 1.28 10.27
CA TYR A 45 3.02 1.61 8.84
C TYR A 45 1.78 0.95 8.26
N THR A 46 0.65 1.62 8.21
CA THR A 46 -0.48 1.09 7.43
C THR A 46 -0.38 1.58 5.99
N TYR A 47 -1.21 1.05 5.10
CA TYR A 47 -1.37 1.60 3.77
C TYR A 47 -2.69 2.36 3.73
N GLY A 48 -2.66 3.61 3.28
CA GLY A 48 -3.84 4.32 2.85
C GLY A 48 -4.14 3.97 1.40
N ILE A 49 -5.40 3.64 1.12
CA ILE A 49 -5.94 3.79 -0.23
C ILE A 49 -6.41 5.23 -0.33
N ASP A 50 -5.69 6.04 -1.11
CA ASP A 50 -6.27 7.28 -1.60
C ASP A 50 -7.00 6.99 -2.91
N PHE A 51 -8.32 7.18 -2.88
CA PHE A 51 -9.16 7.01 -4.05
C PHE A 51 -8.99 8.26 -4.92
N PHE A 52 -8.87 8.09 -6.24
CA PHE A 52 -9.09 9.21 -7.16
C PHE A 52 -10.45 9.85 -6.82
N LYS A 53 -10.43 11.07 -6.27
CA LYS A 53 -11.64 11.79 -5.84
C LYS A 53 -12.35 12.55 -6.96
N GLU A 54 -11.90 12.44 -8.20
CA GLU A 54 -12.59 13.04 -9.35
C GLU A 54 -12.72 11.98 -10.46
N ASP A 55 -13.98 11.66 -10.77
CA ASP A 55 -14.44 10.67 -11.76
C ASP A 55 -13.84 9.26 -11.64
N GLN A 56 -14.43 8.44 -10.76
CA GLN A 56 -14.13 7.00 -10.65
C GLN A 56 -14.39 6.28 -11.98
N GLU A 57 -13.34 6.12 -12.75
CA GLU A 57 -13.34 5.30 -13.95
C GLU A 57 -12.78 3.92 -13.67
N TYR A 58 -13.55 2.91 -14.08
CA TYR A 58 -13.13 1.53 -14.08
C TYR A 58 -12.23 1.28 -15.29
N ASP A 59 -11.09 0.65 -15.05
CA ASP A 59 -10.14 0.23 -16.06
C ASP A 59 -10.29 -1.28 -16.30
N ILE A 60 -10.24 -1.70 -17.57
CA ILE A 60 -10.21 -3.13 -17.93
C ILE A 60 -8.75 -3.57 -17.93
N LEU A 61 -8.40 -4.43 -16.98
CA LEU A 61 -7.01 -4.79 -16.71
C LEU A 61 -6.81 -6.29 -16.85
N LEU A 62 -5.68 -6.68 -17.40
CA LEU A 62 -5.25 -8.07 -17.51
C LEU A 62 -4.00 -8.27 -16.65
N PHE A 63 -4.09 -9.19 -15.72
CA PHE A 63 -3.04 -9.46 -14.76
C PHE A 63 -2.49 -10.87 -14.90
N LYS A 64 -1.21 -11.02 -14.59
CA LYS A 64 -0.62 -12.29 -14.17
C LYS A 64 -0.46 -12.29 -12.65
N LYS A 65 -0.97 -13.31 -11.98
CA LYS A 65 -0.72 -13.49 -10.54
C LYS A 65 0.70 -14.00 -10.32
N ILE A 66 1.52 -13.26 -9.60
CA ILE A 66 2.93 -13.59 -9.35
C ILE A 66 3.23 -13.92 -7.87
N GLY A 67 2.26 -13.72 -7.00
CA GLY A 67 2.31 -14.11 -5.59
C GLY A 67 0.93 -14.04 -4.95
N GLU A 68 0.89 -14.25 -3.64
CA GLU A 68 -0.35 -14.28 -2.87
C GLU A 68 -1.14 -12.97 -2.98
N GLU A 69 -0.47 -11.83 -2.85
CA GLU A 69 -1.08 -10.50 -2.96
C GLU A 69 -0.52 -9.69 -4.13
N THR A 70 0.44 -10.24 -4.89
CA THR A 70 1.15 -9.49 -5.94
C THR A 70 0.75 -9.97 -7.32
N ILE A 71 0.45 -9.01 -8.19
CA ILE A 71 0.05 -9.23 -9.57
C ILE A 71 0.80 -8.25 -10.49
N ILE A 72 0.95 -8.58 -11.76
CA ILE A 72 1.59 -7.69 -12.75
C ILE A 72 0.63 -7.46 -13.91
N GLU A 73 0.39 -6.20 -14.26
CA GLU A 73 -0.39 -5.81 -15.43
C GLU A 73 0.40 -6.18 -16.69
N VAL A 74 -0.23 -6.91 -17.61
CA VAL A 74 0.47 -7.60 -18.70
C VAL A 74 1.06 -6.65 -19.74
N SER A 75 0.38 -5.56 -20.09
CA SER A 75 0.85 -4.64 -21.15
C SER A 75 1.93 -3.66 -20.70
N THR A 76 1.94 -3.29 -19.42
CA THR A 76 2.83 -2.26 -18.85
C THR A 76 3.93 -2.86 -18.00
N GLY A 77 3.75 -4.09 -17.49
CA GLY A 77 4.66 -4.72 -16.55
C GLY A 77 4.60 -4.13 -15.14
N ILE A 78 3.65 -3.22 -14.87
CA ILE A 78 3.54 -2.53 -13.58
C ILE A 78 2.99 -3.50 -12.53
N PRO A 79 3.64 -3.63 -11.36
CA PRO A 79 3.14 -4.46 -10.28
C PRO A 79 2.02 -3.77 -9.50
N PHE A 80 1.06 -4.56 -9.03
CA PHE A 80 -0.05 -4.15 -8.17
C PHE A 80 -0.17 -5.09 -6.97
N LEU A 81 -0.78 -4.59 -5.90
CA LEU A 81 -1.34 -5.40 -4.84
C LEU A 81 -2.80 -5.77 -5.15
N LEU A 82 -3.14 -7.05 -5.01
CA LEU A 82 -4.50 -7.57 -5.15
C LEU A 82 -5.13 -7.78 -3.77
N ASN A 83 -6.26 -7.14 -3.53
CA ASN A 83 -6.98 -7.17 -2.24
C ASN A 83 -6.05 -7.08 -1.01
N PRO A 84 -5.06 -6.18 -1.01
CA PRO A 84 -4.24 -5.97 0.16
C PRO A 84 -5.12 -5.68 1.38
N ASP A 85 -4.88 -6.45 2.43
CA ASP A 85 -5.58 -6.30 3.70
C ASP A 85 -5.18 -4.97 4.38
N TYR A 86 -6.17 -4.08 4.53
CA TYR A 86 -5.96 -2.72 5.06
C TYR A 86 -6.70 -2.46 6.39
N GLN A 87 -7.67 -3.29 6.77
CA GLN A 87 -8.51 -3.05 7.95
C GLN A 87 -8.91 -4.33 8.69
N GLU A 88 -8.77 -4.25 10.02
CA GLU A 88 -9.35 -5.11 11.05
C GLU A 88 -8.89 -6.57 11.11
N TYR A 89 -7.60 -6.75 11.41
CA TYR A 89 -7.24 -7.94 12.19
C TYR A 89 -7.92 -7.88 13.57
N PRO A 90 -8.61 -8.94 14.03
CA PRO A 90 -9.36 -8.94 15.28
C PRO A 90 -8.39 -8.72 16.45
N TYR A 91 -8.45 -7.56 17.10
CA TYR A 91 -7.88 -7.21 18.41
C TYR A 91 -6.60 -7.99 18.80
N ILE A 92 -5.66 -8.12 17.85
CA ILE A 92 -4.35 -8.65 18.16
C ILE A 92 -3.62 -7.52 18.91
N GLY A 93 -2.89 -7.84 19.97
CA GLY A 93 -2.17 -6.84 20.75
C GLY A 93 -1.37 -5.89 19.86
N ALA A 94 -1.33 -4.60 20.21
CA ALA A 94 -0.75 -3.54 19.38
C ALA A 94 0.65 -3.86 18.82
N LEU A 95 1.46 -4.66 19.54
CA LEU A 95 2.79 -5.09 19.09
C LEU A 95 2.76 -5.98 17.84
N GLU A 96 1.90 -6.99 17.83
CA GLU A 96 1.82 -7.97 16.73
C GLU A 96 1.18 -7.32 15.50
N HIS A 97 0.20 -6.43 15.72
CA HIS A 97 -0.34 -5.57 14.67
C HIS A 97 0.76 -4.72 14.03
N ASN A 98 1.58 -4.02 14.81
CA ASN A 98 2.69 -3.22 14.30
C ASN A 98 3.70 -4.05 13.49
N LYS A 99 4.04 -5.25 13.98
CA LYS A 99 4.99 -6.14 13.31
C LYS A 99 4.46 -6.61 11.96
N TYR A 100 3.20 -7.04 11.89
CA TYR A 100 2.54 -7.45 10.65
C TYR A 100 2.58 -6.34 9.59
N PHE A 101 2.22 -5.12 9.98
CA PHE A 101 2.23 -3.96 9.10
C PHE A 101 3.64 -3.55 8.65
N GLN A 102 4.63 -3.62 9.53
CA GLN A 102 6.04 -3.40 9.17
C GLN A 102 6.56 -4.42 8.16
N GLU A 103 6.24 -5.70 8.34
CA GLU A 103 6.65 -6.77 7.42
C GLU A 103 6.02 -6.57 6.04
N LYS A 104 4.72 -6.25 5.97
CA LYS A 104 4.04 -5.92 4.71
C LYS A 104 4.63 -4.67 4.06
N PHE A 105 4.89 -3.62 4.83
CA PHE A 105 5.54 -2.41 4.35
C PHE A 105 6.87 -2.72 3.67
N LEU A 106 7.75 -3.47 4.34
CA LEU A 106 9.07 -3.84 3.78
C LEU A 106 8.96 -4.71 2.52
N LYS A 107 7.98 -5.62 2.50
CA LYS A 107 7.74 -6.53 1.38
C LYS A 107 7.21 -5.80 0.14
N TYR A 108 6.33 -4.81 0.33
CA TYR A 108 5.60 -4.18 -0.78
C TYR A 108 5.92 -2.71 -1.02
N LYS A 109 6.94 -2.13 -0.36
CA LYS A 109 7.41 -0.74 -0.58
C LYS A 109 7.72 -0.33 -2.03
N LYS A 110 7.82 -1.29 -2.96
CA LYS A 110 8.04 -1.04 -4.40
C LYS A 110 6.77 -1.20 -5.25
N VAL A 111 5.62 -1.44 -4.63
CA VAL A 111 4.34 -1.62 -5.30
C VAL A 111 3.45 -0.46 -4.91
N GLY A 112 3.27 0.49 -5.84
CA GLY A 112 2.53 1.73 -5.57
C GLY A 112 1.04 1.67 -5.90
N LEU A 113 0.60 0.63 -6.61
CA LEU A 113 -0.79 0.51 -7.07
C LEU A 113 -1.47 -0.71 -6.45
N SER A 114 -2.77 -0.62 -6.24
CA SER A 114 -3.60 -1.73 -5.81
C SER A 114 -4.94 -1.77 -6.52
N ILE A 115 -5.54 -2.94 -6.51
CA ILE A 115 -6.93 -3.17 -6.91
C ILE A 115 -7.65 -3.94 -5.80
N ILE A 116 -8.94 -3.65 -5.64
CA ILE A 116 -9.85 -4.43 -4.81
C ILE A 116 -10.85 -5.07 -5.76
N SER A 117 -10.94 -6.40 -5.78
CA SER A 117 -11.83 -7.14 -6.66
C SER A 117 -12.13 -8.53 -6.09
N ASP A 118 -13.39 -8.91 -6.12
CA ASP A 118 -13.84 -10.28 -5.92
C ASP A 118 -14.32 -10.94 -7.23
N ASP A 119 -14.43 -10.17 -8.31
CA ASP A 119 -14.94 -10.58 -9.62
C ASP A 119 -13.81 -10.78 -10.64
N TYR A 120 -13.25 -11.98 -10.68
CA TYR A 120 -12.16 -12.32 -11.59
C TYR A 120 -12.70 -12.81 -12.94
N LEU A 121 -12.21 -12.24 -14.04
CA LEU A 121 -12.65 -12.59 -15.39
C LEU A 121 -11.72 -13.62 -16.04
N LYS A 122 -12.31 -14.61 -16.71
CA LYS A 122 -11.59 -15.57 -17.56
C LYS A 122 -11.02 -14.84 -18.78
N VAL A 123 -9.76 -15.15 -19.10
CA VAL A 123 -9.03 -14.55 -20.23
C VAL A 123 -9.34 -15.30 -21.53
N ASN A 124 -10.62 -15.34 -21.91
CA ASN A 124 -11.09 -15.87 -23.19
C ASN A 124 -10.86 -14.85 -24.33
N ASP A 125 -11.22 -15.21 -25.56
CA ASP A 125 -10.97 -14.35 -26.71
C ASP A 125 -11.81 -13.05 -26.69
N GLU A 126 -13.03 -13.10 -26.15
CA GLU A 126 -13.88 -11.92 -25.96
C GLU A 126 -13.24 -10.91 -25.00
N PHE A 127 -12.73 -11.37 -23.86
CA PHE A 127 -11.99 -10.54 -22.92
C PHE A 127 -10.72 -9.95 -23.56
N LYS A 128 -9.92 -10.77 -24.26
CA LYS A 128 -8.69 -10.29 -24.90
C LYS A 128 -8.96 -9.19 -25.93
N LEU A 129 -10.01 -9.32 -26.74
CA LEU A 129 -10.41 -8.32 -27.71
C LEU A 129 -10.83 -7.01 -27.04
N LEU A 130 -11.61 -7.11 -25.96
CA LEU A 130 -12.03 -5.94 -25.19
C LEU A 130 -10.84 -5.25 -24.51
N TYR A 131 -10.00 -6.01 -23.84
CA TYR A 131 -8.78 -5.51 -23.22
C TYR A 131 -7.86 -4.84 -24.25
N PHE A 132 -7.65 -5.43 -25.43
CA PHE A 132 -6.85 -4.82 -26.49
C PHE A 132 -7.40 -3.45 -26.93
N LYS A 133 -8.72 -3.31 -26.99
CA LYS A 133 -9.38 -2.06 -27.38
C LYS A 133 -9.27 -0.97 -26.29
N GLU A 134 -9.50 -1.34 -25.04
CA GLU A 134 -9.54 -0.38 -23.93
C GLU A 134 -8.13 -0.05 -23.39
N MET A 135 -7.23 -1.03 -23.34
CA MET A 135 -5.83 -0.87 -22.93
C MET A 135 -4.96 -0.29 -24.05
N ASN A 136 -5.35 0.88 -24.53
CA ASN A 136 -4.66 1.66 -25.56
C ASN A 136 -3.43 2.41 -24.99
N GLN A 137 -2.76 3.19 -25.83
CA GLN A 137 -1.55 3.92 -25.44
C GLN A 137 -1.82 4.92 -24.30
N ASP A 138 -2.92 5.66 -24.36
CA ASP A 138 -3.29 6.66 -23.34
C ASP A 138 -3.54 5.99 -21.98
N SER A 139 -4.23 4.85 -21.97
CA SER A 139 -4.47 4.06 -20.75
C SER A 139 -3.17 3.52 -20.15
N LYS A 140 -2.24 3.05 -21.00
CA LYS A 140 -0.91 2.63 -20.55
C LYS A 140 -0.12 3.79 -19.95
N GLU A 141 -0.20 4.98 -20.53
CA GLU A 141 0.44 6.19 -20.01
C GLU A 141 -0.19 6.67 -18.71
N LYS A 142 -1.53 6.63 -18.60
CA LYS A 142 -2.27 6.88 -17.37
C LYS A 142 -1.77 5.99 -16.23
N LEU A 143 -1.67 4.67 -16.44
CA LEU A 143 -1.17 3.75 -15.41
C LEU A 143 0.29 4.02 -15.03
N LYS A 144 1.15 4.32 -16.01
CA LYS A 144 2.55 4.70 -15.74
C LYS A 144 2.64 5.98 -14.90
N ASN A 145 1.80 6.97 -15.19
CA ASN A 145 1.74 8.20 -14.42
C ASN A 145 1.20 7.96 -13.01
N CYS A 146 0.16 7.13 -12.87
CA CYS A 146 -0.34 6.69 -11.56
C CYS A 146 0.78 6.04 -10.74
N ALA A 147 1.50 5.06 -11.31
CA ALA A 147 2.61 4.41 -10.61
C ALA A 147 3.71 5.40 -10.17
N LYS A 148 4.05 6.38 -11.03
CA LYS A 148 5.01 7.44 -10.69
C LYS A 148 4.53 8.32 -9.53
N ILE A 149 3.27 8.76 -9.57
CA ILE A 149 2.67 9.57 -8.50
C ILE A 149 2.68 8.77 -7.21
N ALA A 150 2.21 7.51 -7.24
CA ALA A 150 2.20 6.65 -6.07
C ALA A 150 3.58 6.47 -5.42
N HIS A 151 4.62 6.28 -6.24
CA HIS A 151 5.98 6.17 -5.73
C HIS A 151 6.49 7.48 -5.13
N LYS A 152 6.15 8.61 -5.73
CA LYS A 152 6.51 9.92 -5.17
C LYS A 152 5.81 10.16 -3.82
N GLU A 153 4.50 9.94 -3.75
CA GLU A 153 3.72 10.06 -2.51
C GLU A 153 4.27 9.11 -1.42
N PHE A 154 4.67 7.91 -1.82
CA PHE A 154 5.35 6.97 -0.93
C PHE A 154 6.67 7.54 -0.38
N ASP A 155 7.54 8.04 -1.25
CA ASP A 155 8.85 8.58 -0.87
C ASP A 155 8.72 9.83 0.01
N ASP A 156 7.77 10.72 -0.30
CA ASP A 156 7.49 11.93 0.46
C ASP A 156 6.97 11.57 1.86
N ALA A 157 5.98 10.68 1.96
CA ALA A 157 5.46 10.18 3.24
C ALA A 157 6.53 9.45 4.06
N PHE A 158 7.35 8.61 3.41
CA PHE A 158 8.43 7.90 4.10
C PHE A 158 9.49 8.86 4.65
N THR A 159 9.85 9.89 3.89
CA THR A 159 10.79 10.93 4.32
C THR A 159 10.25 11.69 5.54
N GLU A 160 8.98 12.06 5.53
CA GLU A 160 8.33 12.71 6.66
C GLU A 160 8.39 11.85 7.94
N ILE A 161 8.13 10.54 7.81
CA ILE A 161 8.18 9.58 8.92
C ILE A 161 9.61 9.49 9.50
N ILE A 162 10.62 9.39 8.64
CA ILE A 162 12.03 9.34 9.09
C ILE A 162 12.40 10.61 9.85
N ASN A 163 12.02 11.79 9.34
CA ASN A 163 12.29 13.07 9.99
C ASN A 163 11.62 13.16 11.37
N LYS A 164 10.35 12.74 11.49
CA LYS A 164 9.63 12.68 12.76
C LYS A 164 10.32 11.75 13.76
N THR A 165 10.75 10.58 13.32
CA THR A 165 11.43 9.57 14.17
C THR A 165 12.77 10.09 14.69
N GLN A 166 13.56 10.74 13.84
CA GLN A 166 14.83 11.36 14.22
C GLN A 166 14.64 12.49 15.24
N ALA A 167 13.61 13.33 15.06
CA ALA A 167 13.31 14.39 16.01
C ALA A 167 12.97 13.85 17.40
N ILE A 168 12.15 12.79 17.48
CA ILE A 168 11.80 12.12 18.75
C ILE A 168 13.05 11.56 19.43
N ALA A 169 13.86 10.78 18.69
CA ALA A 169 15.07 10.18 19.24
C ALA A 169 16.09 11.21 19.75
N SER A 170 16.18 12.38 19.10
CA SER A 170 17.01 13.49 19.55
C SER A 170 16.56 14.03 20.92
N VAL A 171 15.25 14.20 21.10
CA VAL A 171 14.67 14.65 22.38
C VAL A 171 14.86 13.60 23.47
N ASP A 172 14.64 12.31 23.17
CA ASP A 172 14.83 11.22 24.13
C ASP A 172 16.29 11.15 24.63
N ASN A 173 17.26 11.30 23.72
CA ASN A 173 18.68 11.33 24.08
C ASN A 173 19.00 12.54 24.98
N ALA A 174 18.46 13.72 24.67
CA ALA A 174 18.65 14.92 25.49
C ALA A 174 18.05 14.75 26.90
N MET A 175 16.87 14.12 27.01
CA MET A 175 16.24 13.78 28.28
C MET A 175 17.11 12.81 29.09
N TYR A 176 17.60 11.74 28.46
CA TYR A 176 18.48 10.77 29.10
C TYR A 176 19.77 11.41 29.64
N ASP A 177 20.42 12.26 28.84
CA ASP A 177 21.63 12.98 29.26
C ASP A 177 21.37 13.91 30.44
N MET A 178 20.21 14.59 30.45
CA MET A 178 19.81 15.45 31.56
C MET A 178 19.51 14.66 32.83
N GLU A 179 18.81 13.53 32.74
CA GLU A 179 18.57 12.63 33.87
C GLU A 179 19.88 12.11 34.46
N LYS A 180 20.84 11.73 33.61
CA LYS A 180 22.17 11.28 34.03
C LYS A 180 22.92 12.40 34.76
N LYS A 181 22.92 13.64 34.23
CA LYS A 181 23.52 14.80 34.89
C LYS A 181 22.88 15.11 36.25
N CYS A 182 21.56 15.04 36.36
CA CYS A 182 20.83 15.26 37.61
C CYS A 182 21.12 14.19 38.66
N LYS A 183 21.18 12.90 38.26
CA LYS A 183 21.56 11.80 39.17
C LYS A 183 22.99 11.95 39.70
N VAL A 184 23.93 12.35 38.85
CA VAL A 184 25.32 12.62 39.26
C VAL A 184 25.38 13.75 40.30
N LYS A 185 24.66 14.86 40.09
CA LYS A 185 24.62 15.97 41.04
C LYS A 185 24.02 15.62 42.41
N ALA A 186 23.05 14.70 42.45
CA ALA A 186 22.44 14.25 43.70
C ALA A 186 23.40 13.36 44.54
N LEU A 187 24.29 12.61 43.88
CA LEU A 187 25.30 11.77 44.54
C LEU A 187 26.55 12.54 45.01
N THR A 188 26.78 13.75 44.50
CA THR A 188 27.93 14.59 44.87
C THR A 188 27.60 15.72 45.85
N LYS A 189 26.47 15.67 46.57
CA LYS A 189 26.34 16.53 47.76
C LYS A 189 27.42 16.11 48.76
N PRO A 190 28.32 17.01 49.21
CA PRO A 190 29.26 16.67 50.26
C PRO A 190 28.47 16.33 51.52
N ASN A 191 28.84 15.26 52.20
CA ASN A 191 28.59 15.14 53.63
C ASN A 191 29.39 16.26 54.31
N ASP A 192 28.80 17.45 54.40
CA ASP A 192 29.23 18.46 55.37
C ASP A 192 28.70 18.04 56.76
N ASP A 193 29.16 16.88 57.21
CA ASP A 193 29.14 16.44 58.60
C ASP A 193 30.59 16.13 58.95
N GLN A 194 31.36 17.17 59.27
CA GLN A 194 32.54 17.10 60.15
C GLN A 194 33.09 18.52 60.42
N LYS A 195 32.53 19.19 61.43
CA LYS A 195 33.30 19.77 62.54
C LYS A 195 32.41 20.30 63.65
#